data_AF-A0A3C1VXC8-F1
#
_entry.id   AF-A0A3C1VXC8-F1
#
_cell.length_a   1.000
_cell.length_b   1.000
_cell.length_c   1.000
_cell.angle_alpha   90.00
_cell.angle_beta   90.00
_cell.angle_gamma   90.00
#
_symmetry.space_group_name_H-M   'P 1'
#
loop_
_entity.id
_entity.type
_entity.pdbx_description
1 polymer ?
#
loop_
_entity_poly.entity_id
_entity_poly.type
_entity_poly.pdbx_seq_one_letter_code
_entity_poly.pdbx_strand_id
1 'polypeptide(L)' 'MFTVCALYQFVRLDDFETFRTPLRELMVELEVKGTILLALEGLNGTISGSKASIDGVIQFLQDDGRFDNLEIKFS' A
#
# COMPACT_ATOMS: atom_id res chain seq x y z
N MET A 1 9.88 -14.92 -8.58
CA MET A 1 10.58 -14.47 -7.36
C MET A 1 9.64 -13.54 -6.62
N PHE A 2 9.55 -13.66 -5.30
CA PHE A 2 8.74 -12.75 -4.48
C PHE A 2 9.57 -11.53 -4.11
N THR A 3 8.93 -10.36 -4.13
CA THR A 3 9.49 -9.10 -3.66
C THR A 3 8.84 -8.78 -2.31
N VAL A 4 9.63 -8.33 -1.35
CA VAL A 4 9.11 -7.73 -0.12
C VAL A 4 9.25 -6.22 -0.25
N CYS A 5 8.17 -5.50 0.03
CA CYS A 5 8.07 -4.05 -0.06
C CYS A 5 7.68 -3.49 1.31
N ALA A 6 8.58 -2.74 1.92
CA ALA A 6 8.26 -1.87 3.05
C ALA A 6 7.92 -0.48 2.51
N LEU A 7 6.79 0.09 2.93
CA LEU A 7 6.30 1.38 2.47
C LEU A 7 5.77 2.21 3.64
N TYR A 8 5.98 3.52 3.59
CA TYR A 8 5.30 4.45 4.48
C TYR A 8 5.16 5.84 3.88
N GLN A 9 4.19 6.60 4.37
CA GLN A 9 4.10 8.04 4.15
C GLN A 9 3.26 8.68 5.24
N PHE A 10 3.72 9.79 5.80
CA PHE A 10 2.88 10.68 6.60
C PHE A 10 2.05 11.58 5.67
N VAL A 11 0.74 11.44 5.74
CA VAL A 11 -0.23 12.26 5.00
C VAL A 11 -1.56 12.23 5.72
N ARG A 12 -2.26 13.38 5.75
CA ARG A 12 -3.59 13.42 6.35
C ARG A 12 -4.54 12.51 5.54
N LEU A 13 -5.10 11.50 6.21
CA LEU A 13 -6.00 10.51 5.62
C LEU A 13 -7.28 10.43 6.45
N ASP A 14 -8.20 11.38 6.27
CA ASP A 14 -9.44 11.48 7.07
C ASP A 14 -10.39 10.29 6.89
N ASP A 15 -10.38 9.68 5.72
CA ASP A 15 -11.23 8.59 5.27
C ASP A 15 -10.56 7.21 5.38
N PHE A 16 -9.50 7.09 6.21
CA PHE A 16 -8.66 5.89 6.32
C PHE A 16 -9.47 4.60 6.60
N GLU A 17 -10.57 4.69 7.35
CA GLU A 17 -11.46 3.56 7.61
C GLU A 17 -12.14 3.04 6.35
N THR A 18 -12.63 3.95 5.50
CA THR A 18 -13.29 3.60 4.23
C THR A 18 -12.28 3.25 3.14
N PHE A 19 -11.09 3.87 3.15
CA PHE A 19 -9.98 3.58 2.24
C PHE A 19 -9.42 2.16 2.41
N ARG A 20 -9.54 1.60 3.62
CA ARG A 20 -9.10 0.23 3.92
C ARG A 20 -9.72 -0.83 3.00
N THR A 21 -11.00 -0.71 2.69
CA THR A 21 -11.73 -1.73 1.92
C THR A 21 -11.19 -1.89 0.51
N PRO A 22 -11.14 -0.84 -0.35
CA PRO A 22 -10.62 -0.99 -1.71
C PRO A 22 -9.14 -1.42 -1.73
N LEU A 23 -8.31 -0.90 -0.82
CA LEU A 23 -6.91 -1.34 -0.71
C LEU A 23 -6.80 -2.83 -0.38
N ARG A 24 -7.59 -3.31 0.59
CA ARG A 24 -7.59 -4.73 0.98
C ARG A 24 -8.08 -5.62 -0.16
N GLU A 25 -9.15 -5.23 -0.85
CA GLU A 25 -9.71 -5.99 -1.97
C GLU A 25 -8.69 -6.14 -3.10
N LEU A 26 -8.02 -5.05 -3.47
CA LEU A 26 -6.93 -5.05 -4.44
C LEU A 26 -5.78 -5.98 -4.00
N MET A 27 -5.34 -5.89 -2.74
CA MET A 27 -4.28 -6.78 -2.22
C MET A 27 -4.68 -8.26 -2.30
N VAL A 28 -5.94 -8.59 -2.04
CA VAL A 28 -6.46 -9.97 -2.16
C VAL A 28 -6.49 -10.41 -3.62
N GLU A 29 -6.97 -9.56 -4.52
CA GLU A 29 -7.04 -9.83 -5.96
C GLU A 29 -5.65 -10.05 -6.58
N LEU A 30 -4.65 -9.25 -6.19
CA LEU A 30 -3.28 -9.34 -6.66
C LEU A 30 -2.44 -10.43 -5.93
N GLU A 31 -3.08 -11.23 -5.07
CA GLU A 31 -2.46 -12.26 -4.24
C GLU A 31 -1.33 -11.75 -3.33
N VAL A 32 -1.38 -10.47 -2.95
CA VAL A 32 -0.42 -9.83 -2.05
C VAL A 32 -0.67 -10.25 -0.60
N LYS A 33 0.40 -10.56 0.12
CA LYS A 33 0.39 -10.89 1.54
C LYS A 33 1.08 -9.79 2.35
N GLY A 34 0.84 -9.77 3.66
CA GLY A 34 1.41 -8.79 4.58
C GLY A 34 0.36 -7.83 5.13
N THR A 35 0.82 -6.70 5.66
CA THR A 35 -0.03 -5.77 6.42
C THR A 35 0.30 -4.33 6.03
N ILE A 36 -0.74 -3.55 5.77
CA ILE A 36 -0.68 -2.08 5.73
C ILE A 36 -1.55 -1.57 6.87
N LEU A 37 -0.93 -0.76 7.74
CA LEU A 37 -1.58 0.02 8.78
C LEU A 37 -2.01 1.35 8.17
N LEU A 38 -3.28 1.70 8.38
CA LEU A 38 -3.85 2.98 7.99
C LEU A 38 -4.24 3.73 9.26
N ALA A 39 -3.90 5.00 9.31
CA ALA A 39 -4.25 5.90 10.39
C ALA A 39 -4.54 7.29 9.83
N LEU A 40 -5.06 8.16 10.68
CA LEU A 40 -5.34 9.55 10.33
C LEU A 40 -4.10 10.31 9.82
N GLU A 41 -2.91 9.89 10.25
CA GLU A 41 -1.62 10.48 9.89
C GLU A 41 -0.97 9.84 8.66
N GLY A 42 -1.58 8.84 8.03
CA GLY A 42 -1.12 8.24 6.78
C GLY A 42 -1.07 6.72 6.84
N LEU A 43 -0.02 6.13 6.24
CA LEU A 43 0.13 4.68 6.15
C LEU A 43 1.56 4.20 6.44
N ASN A 44 1.65 2.97 6.90
CA ASN A 44 2.89 2.21 7.06
C ASN A 44 2.60 0.73 6.79
N GLY A 45 3.46 0.02 6.09
CA GLY A 45 3.24 -1.39 5.83
C GLY A 45 4.44 -2.16 5.37
N THR A 46 4.31 -3.48 5.41
CA THR A 46 5.20 -4.42 4.75
C THR A 46 4.35 -5.47 4.06
N ILE A 47 4.53 -5.57 2.74
CA ILE A 47 3.78 -6.46 1.87
C ILE A 47 4.72 -7.30 1.01
N SER A 48 4.25 -8.45 0.56
CA SER A 48 5.02 -9.35 -0.29
C SER A 48 4.15 -9.95 -1.39
N GLY A 49 4.71 -10.09 -2.59
CA GLY A 49 4.01 -10.58 -3.76
C GLY A 49 4.94 -10.71 -4.97
N SER A 50 4.38 -11.00 -6.14
CA SER A 50 5.13 -10.86 -7.39
C SER A 50 5.50 -9.39 -7.62
N LYS A 51 6.54 -9.11 -8.41
CA LYS A 51 6.91 -7.71 -8.75
C LYS A 51 5.72 -6.94 -9.34
N ALA A 52 4.97 -7.56 -10.26
CA ALA A 52 3.78 -6.97 -10.86
C ALA A 52 2.66 -6.71 -9.83
N SER A 53 2.45 -7.62 -8.88
CA SER A 53 1.47 -7.45 -7.80
C SER A 53 1.85 -6.28 -6.89
N ILE A 54 3.12 -6.17 -6.50
CA ILE A 54 3.62 -5.06 -5.68
C ILE A 54 3.48 -3.73 -6.43
N ASP A 55 3.84 -3.70 -7.72
CA ASP A 55 3.69 -2.51 -8.56
C ASP A 55 2.22 -2.08 -8.67
N GLY A 56 1.29 -3.03 -8.78
CA GLY A 56 -0.16 -2.73 -8.80
C GLY A 56 -0.65 -2.07 -7.51
N VAL A 57 -0.16 -2.51 -6.33
CA VAL A 57 -0.51 -1.85 -5.06
C VAL A 57 0.10 -0.45 -4.97
N ILE A 58 1.36 -0.28 -5.40
CA ILE A 58 2.01 1.04 -5.40
C ILE A 58 1.28 2.00 -6.34
N GLN A 59 0.92 1.56 -7.54
CA GLN A 59 0.19 2.36 -8.51
C GLN A 59 -1.17 2.79 -7.97
N PHE A 60 -1.93 1.88 -7.34
CA PHE A 60 -3.20 2.21 -6.70
C PHE A 60 -3.07 3.32 -5.64
N LEU A 61 -2.00 3.27 -4.84
CA LEU A 61 -1.74 4.33 -3.85
C LEU A 61 -1.35 5.64 -4.55
N GLN A 62 -0.55 5.61 -5.61
CA GLN A 62 -0.16 6.82 -6.35
C GLN A 62 -1.34 7.45 -7.11
N ASP A 63 -2.24 6.64 -7.67
CA ASP A 63 -3.42 7.11 -8.41
C ASP A 63 -4.42 7.88 -7.52
N ASP A 64 -4.38 7.65 -6.20
CA ASP A 64 -5.15 8.41 -5.22
C ASP A 64 -4.64 9.86 -5.07
N GLY A 65 -3.39 10.15 -5.43
CA GLY A 65 -2.77 11.48 -5.40
C GLY A 65 -2.38 11.98 -4.00
N ARG A 66 -2.84 11.35 -2.92
CA ARG A 66 -2.35 11.67 -1.56
C ARG A 66 -1.02 10.98 -1.26
N PHE A 67 -0.70 9.88 -1.94
CA PHE A 67 0.48 9.06 -1.66
C PHE A 67 1.63 9.25 -2.67
N ASP A 68 1.81 10.47 -3.17
CA ASP A 68 2.86 10.81 -4.14
C ASP A 68 4.30 10.77 -3.57
N ASN A 69 4.46 10.65 -2.25
CA ASN A 69 5.74 10.70 -1.54
C ASN A 69 6.02 9.40 -0.76
N LEU A 70 5.55 8.25 -1.25
CA LEU A 70 5.78 6.97 -0.61
C LEU A 70 7.27 6.69 -0.47
N GLU A 71 7.73 6.51 0.76
CA GLU A 71 9.06 5.98 1.03
C GLU A 71 9.03 4.45 0.91
N ILE A 72 9.71 3.93 -0.11
CA ILE A 72 9.64 2.51 -0.48
C ILE A 72 11.02 1.86 -0.38
N LYS A 73 11.07 0.67 0.21
CA LYS A 73 12.28 -0.18 0.27
C LYS A 73 11.93 -1.60 -0.16
N PHE A 74 12.73 -2.15 -1.06
CA PHE A 74 12.57 -3.52 -1.58
C PHE A 74 13.65 -4.46 -1.03
N SER A 75 13.29 -5.72 -0.80
CA SER A 75 14.21 -6.83 -0.52
C SER A 75 13.76 -8.14 -1.19
#